data_AF-A0A2A6DYB5-F1
#
_entry.id   AF-A0A2A6DYB5-F1
#
_cell.length_a   1.000
_cell.length_b   1.000
_cell.length_c   1.000
_cell.angle_alpha   90.00
_cell.angle_beta   90.00
_cell.angle_gamma   90.00
#
_symmetry.space_group_name_H-M   'P 1'
#
loop_
_entity.id
_entity.type
_entity.pdbx_description
1 polymer ?
#
loop_
_entity_poly.entity_id
_entity_poly.type
_entity_poly.pdbx_seq_one_letter_code
_entity_poly.pdbx_strand_id
1 'polypeptide(L)'
;MKRIVFSLPFWGTVGALLFVVVYFIPASPLAETPLPGIEKAISRQEAVRAALEFVAAREPGFSEKSASVEIAHETAEHLAGYLAKNGLEREYAERYAESRPVEFYKVDVRAPGVRYYVYVNLFRPEVIGWRKQSAGTVSGTPDVGAIAARFLKNIGVDPDRLERVDLPDGTIRFVDPAAAVGEARLAYRIFVQGGEVTGYRTGFEPPESHVAWQTRQKIYAAVVSILYLLLFVAVVIAAWSVALADRKHARFSSGAVWTLLFAVLFIVLDRNGRPASLAAAGEEFRTATNDAFIFVSAIGFAVVSVAGLYGCFVAGERLCRRLGWNVWPQTKSEDFGRQIVRHLKDGYSLALFMLGLQALLLWIAWTRFGAWGINDPNTSILNQIWPEWFPLTGWMAAIQEEAVFRLFGIPACFYVLRNRLAAVLATSLLWSLGHVTYPVYPVYTRIWEVTALGVVLGLVFLRRGWLTVLFAHAIFNLVMISLMLMAVKQNAAGVAIALAYVASPAAIALVMTAWHRLLRKRTPAAPAPAADG
;
A
#
# COMPACT_ATOMS: atom_id res chain seq x y z
N MET A 1 1.47 14.90 -42.14
CA MET A 1 0.67 14.74 -40.90
C MET A 1 0.86 15.95 -40.01
N LYS A 2 -0.17 16.79 -39.84
CA LYS A 2 -0.14 17.88 -38.84
C LYS A 2 0.15 17.24 -37.47
N ARG A 3 1.27 17.62 -36.83
CA ARG A 3 1.58 17.19 -35.46
C ARG A 3 0.44 17.67 -34.57
N ILE A 4 -0.43 16.75 -34.13
CA ILE A 4 -1.33 17.03 -33.02
C ILE A 4 -0.42 17.47 -31.87
N VAL A 5 -0.48 18.74 -31.51
CA VAL A 5 0.31 19.30 -30.42
C VAL A 5 -0.27 18.69 -29.15
N PHE A 6 0.44 17.71 -28.59
CA PHE A 6 0.07 17.10 -27.30
C PHE A 6 0.26 18.13 -26.19
N SER A 7 -0.80 18.90 -25.92
CA SER A 7 -0.87 19.91 -24.87
C SER A 7 -1.22 19.24 -23.55
N LEU A 8 -0.22 19.06 -22.68
CA LEU A 8 -0.41 18.48 -21.34
C LEU A 8 -1.44 19.26 -20.50
N PRO A 9 -1.46 20.61 -20.47
CA PRO A 9 -2.47 21.35 -19.70
C PRO A 9 -3.91 21.08 -20.15
N PHE A 10 -4.14 20.95 -21.46
CA PHE A 10 -5.45 20.58 -22.00
C PHE A 10 -5.88 19.18 -21.50
N TRP A 11 -5.01 18.18 -21.66
CA TRP A 11 -5.29 16.83 -21.19
C TRP A 11 -5.42 16.73 -19.67
N GLY A 12 -4.65 17.52 -18.92
CA GLY A 12 -4.81 17.64 -17.46
C GLY A 12 -6.18 18.16 -17.07
N THR A 13 -6.68 19.18 -17.79
CA THR A 13 -8.05 19.70 -17.58
C THR A 13 -9.11 18.65 -17.90
N VAL A 14 -8.96 17.95 -19.04
CA VAL A 14 -9.84 16.84 -19.42
C VAL A 14 -9.83 15.74 -18.35
N GLY A 15 -8.66 15.37 -17.83
CA GLY A 15 -8.53 14.38 -16.77
C GLY A 15 -9.17 14.81 -15.45
N ALA A 16 -8.98 16.05 -15.03
CA ALA A 16 -9.63 16.58 -13.84
C ALA A 16 -11.16 16.55 -13.95
N LEU A 17 -11.71 16.97 -15.10
CA LEU A 17 -13.14 16.89 -15.38
C LEU A 17 -13.62 15.44 -15.40
N LEU A 18 -12.87 14.53 -16.04
CA LEU A 18 -13.19 13.12 -16.09
C LEU A 18 -13.22 12.48 -14.69
N PHE A 19 -12.25 12.83 -13.83
CA PHE A 19 -12.21 12.38 -12.44
C PHE A 19 -13.47 12.80 -11.68
N VAL A 20 -13.86 14.08 -11.78
CA VAL A 20 -15.07 14.62 -11.16
C VAL A 20 -16.32 13.92 -11.70
N VAL A 21 -16.42 13.75 -13.02
CA VAL A 21 -17.58 13.08 -13.64
C VAL A 21 -17.69 11.64 -13.17
N VAL A 22 -16.60 10.87 -13.17
CA VAL A 22 -16.62 9.48 -12.69
C VAL A 22 -16.98 9.40 -11.21
N TYR A 23 -16.53 10.34 -10.38
CA TYR A 23 -16.85 10.36 -8.96
C TYR A 23 -18.37 10.45 -8.70
N PHE A 24 -19.11 11.23 -9.50
CA PHE A 24 -20.55 11.46 -9.30
C PHE A 24 -21.49 10.52 -10.08
N ILE A 25 -20.96 9.63 -10.92
CA ILE A 25 -21.79 8.66 -11.67
C ILE A 25 -22.22 7.50 -10.75
N PRO A 26 -23.46 6.98 -10.89
CA PRO A 26 -23.90 5.78 -10.18
C PRO A 26 -22.97 4.58 -10.42
N ALA A 27 -22.71 3.80 -9.37
CA ALA A 27 -21.77 2.68 -9.37
C ALA A 27 -20.30 3.09 -9.64
N SER A 28 -19.93 4.33 -9.31
CA SER A 28 -18.53 4.74 -9.27
C SER A 28 -17.74 3.90 -8.27
N PRO A 29 -16.57 3.35 -8.65
CA PRO A 29 -15.66 2.71 -7.69
C PRO A 29 -15.02 3.73 -6.73
N LEU A 30 -15.21 5.03 -6.98
CA LEU A 30 -14.74 6.13 -6.14
C LEU A 30 -15.82 6.69 -5.22
N ALA A 31 -17.08 6.27 -5.37
CA ALA A 31 -18.16 6.67 -4.48
C ALA A 31 -17.97 6.00 -3.10
N GLU A 32 -18.49 6.64 -2.05
CA GLU A 32 -18.44 6.10 -0.69
C GLU A 32 -19.08 4.70 -0.63
N THR A 33 -18.41 3.79 0.07
CA THR A 33 -18.95 2.46 0.34
C THR A 33 -20.11 2.58 1.34
N PRO A 34 -21.13 1.70 1.28
CA PRO A 34 -22.20 1.70 2.27
C PRO A 34 -21.74 1.29 3.68
N LEU A 35 -20.60 0.60 3.79
CA LEU A 35 -20.02 0.21 5.07
C LEU A 35 -19.48 1.45 5.82
N PRO A 36 -19.56 1.51 7.15
CA PRO A 36 -18.99 2.61 7.90
C PRO A 36 -17.49 2.75 7.62
N GLY A 37 -17.05 3.95 7.22
CA GLY A 37 -15.67 4.19 6.85
C GLY A 37 -14.78 4.53 8.03
N ILE A 38 -13.47 4.60 7.75
CA ILE A 38 -12.41 4.86 8.73
C ILE A 38 -12.53 6.24 9.40
N GLU A 39 -13.31 7.15 8.83
CA GLU A 39 -13.61 8.45 9.42
C GLU A 39 -14.43 8.38 10.71
N LYS A 40 -15.15 7.28 10.93
CA LYS A 40 -15.89 7.01 12.18
C LYS A 40 -15.10 6.16 13.17
N ALA A 41 -13.86 5.80 12.85
CA ALA A 41 -13.06 4.91 13.69
C ALA A 41 -12.72 5.56 15.04
N ILE A 42 -12.75 4.77 16.11
CA ILE A 42 -12.19 5.18 17.40
C ILE A 42 -10.68 5.35 17.29
N SER A 43 -10.09 6.11 18.21
CA SER A 43 -8.64 6.28 18.24
C SER A 43 -7.94 4.97 18.64
N ARG A 44 -6.68 4.82 18.18
CA ARG A 44 -5.81 3.72 18.62
C ARG A 44 -5.65 3.67 20.14
N GLN A 45 -5.70 4.82 20.82
CA GLN A 45 -5.59 4.90 22.28
C GLN A 45 -6.82 4.34 22.98
N GLU A 46 -8.02 4.62 22.46
CA GLU A 46 -9.27 4.04 22.98
C GLU A 46 -9.32 2.53 22.78
N ALA A 47 -8.89 2.04 21.62
CA ALA A 47 -8.82 0.61 21.36
C ALA A 47 -7.80 -0.12 22.27
N VAL A 48 -6.61 0.47 22.47
CA VAL A 48 -5.62 -0.06 23.42
C VAL A 48 -6.16 -0.07 24.85
N ARG A 49 -6.85 0.98 25.28
CA ARG A 49 -7.44 1.05 26.62
C ARG A 49 -8.46 -0.08 26.83
N ALA A 50 -9.40 -0.25 25.89
CA ALA A 50 -10.39 -1.33 25.96
C ALA A 50 -9.74 -2.72 26.02
N ALA A 51 -8.63 -2.93 25.28
CA ALA A 51 -7.89 -4.18 25.31
C ALA A 51 -7.16 -4.42 26.65
N LEU A 52 -6.53 -3.39 27.22
CA LEU A 52 -5.84 -3.49 28.51
C LEU A 52 -6.82 -3.76 29.66
N GLU A 53 -7.94 -3.05 29.70
CA GLU A 53 -9.02 -3.27 30.67
C GLU A 53 -9.57 -4.70 30.58
N PHE A 54 -9.74 -5.21 29.35
CA PHE A 54 -10.17 -6.58 29.11
C PHE A 54 -9.20 -7.63 29.66
N VAL A 55 -7.89 -7.42 29.48
CA VAL A 55 -6.85 -8.34 29.98
C VAL A 55 -6.74 -8.24 31.50
N ALA A 56 -6.74 -7.03 32.07
CA ALA A 56 -6.67 -6.81 33.51
C ALA A 56 -7.84 -7.49 34.26
N ALA A 57 -9.04 -7.48 33.68
CA ALA A 57 -10.20 -8.16 34.25
C ALA A 57 -10.08 -9.70 34.28
N ARG A 58 -9.20 -10.29 33.47
CA ARG A 58 -9.03 -11.74 33.32
C ARG A 58 -7.77 -12.30 33.94
N GLU A 59 -6.76 -11.46 34.12
CA GLU A 59 -5.44 -11.87 34.58
C GLU A 59 -5.12 -11.12 35.89
N PRO A 60 -5.41 -11.71 37.07
CA PRO A 60 -5.23 -11.05 38.37
C PRO A 60 -3.80 -10.56 38.66
N GLY A 61 -2.79 -11.11 37.97
CA GLY A 61 -1.38 -10.70 38.07
C GLY A 61 -0.92 -9.72 36.98
N PHE A 62 -1.83 -9.26 36.11
CA PHE A 62 -1.50 -8.34 35.04
C PHE A 62 -1.30 -6.92 35.55
N SER A 63 -0.23 -6.27 35.09
CA SER A 63 0.05 -4.86 35.34
C SER A 63 0.28 -4.15 34.03
N GLU A 64 -0.51 -3.11 33.75
CA GLU A 64 -0.35 -2.31 32.53
C GLU A 64 1.05 -1.68 32.42
N LYS A 65 1.71 -1.40 33.56
CA LYS A 65 3.05 -0.80 33.58
C LYS A 65 4.14 -1.72 33.03
N SER A 66 3.94 -3.04 33.07
CA SER A 66 4.88 -4.02 32.53
C SER A 66 4.45 -4.54 31.16
N ALA A 67 3.32 -4.05 30.62
CA ALA A 67 2.80 -4.49 29.34
C ALA A 67 3.47 -3.77 28.17
N SER A 68 3.89 -4.54 27.17
CA SER A 68 4.18 -4.06 25.82
C SER A 68 2.94 -4.25 24.96
N VAL A 69 2.56 -3.22 24.21
CA VAL A 69 1.35 -3.23 23.37
C VAL A 69 1.70 -2.86 21.94
N GLU A 70 1.28 -3.71 21.00
CA GLU A 70 1.23 -3.39 19.58
C GLU A 70 -0.23 -3.38 19.12
N ILE A 71 -0.59 -2.51 18.18
CA ILE A 71 -1.95 -2.42 17.65
C ILE A 71 -1.91 -2.19 16.15
N ALA A 72 -2.73 -2.97 15.44
CA ALA A 72 -2.94 -2.88 14.01
C ALA A 72 -4.44 -2.87 13.68
N HIS A 73 -4.80 -2.15 12.63
CA HIS A 73 -6.07 -2.28 11.92
C HIS A 73 -6.04 -3.53 11.02
N GLU A 74 -7.14 -4.26 10.99
CA GLU A 74 -7.30 -5.49 10.21
C GLU A 74 -8.70 -5.53 9.59
N THR A 75 -8.83 -6.24 8.48
CA THR A 75 -10.07 -6.43 7.72
C THR A 75 -10.40 -7.92 7.66
N ALA A 76 -11.65 -8.29 7.92
CA ALA A 76 -12.19 -9.61 7.60
C ALA A 76 -12.28 -9.78 6.07
N GLU A 77 -11.14 -9.97 5.42
CA GLU A 77 -10.93 -9.91 3.96
C GLU A 77 -11.91 -10.76 3.16
N HIS A 78 -12.23 -11.98 3.64
CA HIS A 78 -13.18 -12.86 2.96
C HIS A 78 -14.62 -12.36 3.05
N LEU A 79 -15.03 -11.85 4.21
CA LEU A 79 -16.34 -11.26 4.37
C LEU A 79 -16.45 -9.96 3.55
N ALA A 80 -15.47 -9.06 3.67
CA ALA A 80 -15.40 -7.83 2.89
C ALA A 80 -15.54 -8.11 1.40
N GLY A 81 -14.77 -9.10 0.90
CA GLY A 81 -14.80 -9.47 -0.51
C GLY A 81 -16.12 -10.09 -0.95
N TYR A 82 -16.76 -10.90 -0.08
CA TYR A 82 -18.08 -11.45 -0.36
C TYR A 82 -19.16 -10.37 -0.42
N LEU A 83 -19.14 -9.41 0.50
CA LEU A 83 -20.10 -8.32 0.53
C LEU A 83 -19.94 -7.42 -0.71
N ALA A 84 -18.71 -7.02 -1.03
CA ALA A 84 -18.40 -6.18 -2.19
C ALA A 84 -18.77 -6.87 -3.51
N LYS A 85 -18.40 -8.15 -3.67
CA LYS A 85 -18.67 -8.92 -4.90
C LYS A 85 -20.16 -9.07 -5.18
N ASN A 86 -20.99 -9.23 -4.15
CA ASN A 86 -22.41 -9.52 -4.29
C ASN A 86 -23.31 -8.29 -4.06
N GLY A 87 -22.73 -7.10 -3.84
CA GLY A 87 -23.51 -5.88 -3.57
C GLY A 87 -24.28 -5.91 -2.25
N LEU A 88 -23.80 -6.65 -1.25
CA LEU A 88 -24.47 -6.87 0.04
C LEU A 88 -24.00 -5.89 1.14
N GLU A 89 -23.12 -4.96 0.80
CA GLU A 89 -22.53 -4.00 1.74
C GLU A 89 -23.58 -3.16 2.47
N ARG A 90 -24.61 -2.68 1.76
CA ARG A 90 -25.68 -1.88 2.36
C ARG A 90 -26.53 -2.69 3.34
N GLU A 91 -26.95 -3.89 2.94
CA GLU A 91 -27.71 -4.80 3.81
C GLU A 91 -26.92 -5.12 5.08
N TYR A 92 -25.61 -5.38 4.93
CA TYR A 92 -24.73 -5.65 6.06
C TYR A 92 -24.55 -4.43 6.96
N ALA A 93 -24.38 -3.24 6.37
CA ALA A 93 -24.21 -1.98 7.09
C ALA A 93 -25.40 -1.69 8.01
N GLU A 94 -26.62 -1.82 7.49
CA GLU A 94 -27.86 -1.52 8.20
C GLU A 94 -28.16 -2.51 9.35
N ARG A 95 -27.76 -3.78 9.19
CA ARG A 95 -28.15 -4.84 10.13
C ARG A 95 -27.05 -5.22 11.13
N TYR A 96 -25.79 -5.17 10.72
CA TYR A 96 -24.72 -5.85 11.45
C TYR A 96 -23.45 -5.03 11.65
N ALA A 97 -23.10 -4.08 10.77
CA ALA A 97 -21.77 -3.46 10.79
C ALA A 97 -21.40 -2.75 12.11
N GLU A 98 -22.37 -2.22 12.86
CA GLU A 98 -22.07 -1.61 14.16
C GLU A 98 -21.64 -2.62 15.22
N SER A 99 -22.30 -3.78 15.27
CA SER A 99 -22.04 -4.82 16.28
C SER A 99 -20.98 -5.82 15.84
N ARG A 100 -20.90 -6.08 14.54
CA ARG A 100 -20.01 -7.04 13.88
C ARG A 100 -19.31 -6.32 12.72
N PRO A 101 -18.34 -5.43 13.01
CA PRO A 101 -17.69 -4.67 11.96
C PRO A 101 -16.81 -5.59 11.11
N VAL A 102 -16.77 -5.31 9.81
CA VAL A 102 -15.87 -6.01 8.86
C VAL A 102 -14.42 -5.68 9.17
N GLU A 103 -14.16 -4.48 9.68
CA GLU A 103 -12.85 -3.99 10.05
C GLU A 103 -12.75 -3.80 11.57
N PHE A 104 -11.59 -4.08 12.14
CA PHE A 104 -11.39 -4.04 13.59
C PHE A 104 -9.94 -3.74 13.93
N TYR A 105 -9.69 -3.34 15.18
CA TYR A 105 -8.33 -3.29 15.71
C TYR A 105 -7.95 -4.62 16.33
N LYS A 106 -6.75 -5.10 16.01
CA LYS A 106 -6.07 -6.20 16.69
C LYS A 106 -4.98 -5.61 17.58
N VAL A 107 -5.05 -5.90 18.87
CA VAL A 107 -4.12 -5.43 19.91
C VAL A 107 -3.35 -6.63 20.47
N ASP A 108 -2.03 -6.67 20.28
CA ASP A 108 -1.12 -7.64 20.91
C ASP A 108 -0.65 -7.08 22.26
N VAL A 109 -1.17 -7.65 23.34
CA VAL A 109 -0.81 -7.31 24.72
C VAL A 109 0.17 -8.37 25.22
N ARG A 110 1.40 -7.96 25.57
CA ARG A 110 2.47 -8.82 26.08
C ARG A 110 2.92 -8.36 27.46
N ALA A 111 2.84 -9.22 28.46
CA ALA A 111 3.39 -9.02 29.80
C ALA A 111 4.04 -10.33 30.30
N PRO A 112 4.83 -10.32 31.39
CA PRO A 112 5.43 -11.55 31.91
C PRO A 112 4.37 -12.64 32.17
N GLY A 113 4.46 -13.77 31.46
CA GLY A 113 3.52 -14.89 31.57
C GLY A 113 2.14 -14.66 30.94
N VAL A 114 1.87 -13.50 30.36
CA VAL A 114 0.56 -13.13 29.78
C VAL A 114 0.75 -12.63 28.35
N ARG A 115 0.08 -13.27 27.40
CA ARG A 115 -0.01 -12.73 26.03
C ARG A 115 -1.39 -12.92 25.44
N TYR A 116 -1.94 -11.84 24.90
CA TYR A 116 -3.24 -11.81 24.26
C TYR A 116 -3.18 -11.13 22.91
N TYR A 117 -3.94 -11.65 21.95
CA TYR A 117 -4.49 -10.85 20.88
C TYR A 117 -5.91 -10.48 21.29
N VAL A 118 -6.20 -9.19 21.40
CA VAL A 118 -7.55 -8.68 21.67
C VAL A 118 -8.05 -7.99 20.41
N TYR A 119 -9.27 -8.32 20.00
CA TYR A 119 -9.90 -7.73 18.82
C TYR A 119 -10.97 -6.75 19.29
N VAL A 120 -10.83 -5.50 18.91
CA VAL A 120 -11.66 -4.38 19.33
C VAL A 120 -12.42 -3.83 18.13
N ASN A 121 -13.70 -3.56 18.32
CA ASN A 121 -14.56 -2.95 17.31
C ASN A 121 -13.92 -1.64 16.79
N LEU A 122 -13.93 -1.42 15.47
CA LEU A 122 -13.33 -0.21 14.89
C LEU A 122 -14.08 1.07 15.27
N PHE A 123 -15.38 0.99 15.56
CA PHE A 123 -16.26 2.15 15.77
C PHE A 123 -16.68 2.34 17.23
N ARG A 124 -16.37 1.38 18.11
CA ARG A 124 -16.71 1.42 19.54
C ARG A 124 -15.58 0.81 20.37
N PRO A 125 -15.33 1.30 21.59
CA PRO A 125 -14.32 0.71 22.50
C PRO A 125 -14.82 -0.60 23.12
N GLU A 126 -15.22 -1.56 22.28
CA GLU A 126 -15.81 -2.84 22.67
C GLU A 126 -14.97 -4.01 22.16
N VAL A 127 -14.67 -4.97 23.02
CA VAL A 127 -13.95 -6.19 22.65
C VAL A 127 -14.90 -7.17 21.97
N ILE A 128 -14.63 -7.48 20.71
CA ILE A 128 -15.43 -8.38 19.85
C ILE A 128 -14.81 -9.78 19.73
N GLY A 129 -13.61 -9.97 20.27
CA GLY A 129 -12.95 -11.26 20.31
C GLY A 129 -11.59 -11.18 20.99
N TRP A 130 -11.00 -12.33 21.27
CA TRP A 130 -9.66 -12.42 21.85
C TRP A 130 -9.05 -13.81 21.66
N ARG A 131 -7.74 -13.91 21.82
CA ARG A 131 -6.97 -15.16 21.89
C ARG A 131 -5.88 -14.98 22.95
N LYS A 132 -5.66 -15.99 23.78
CA LYS A 132 -4.58 -16.09 24.78
C LYS A 132 -3.53 -17.06 24.27
N GLN A 133 -2.26 -16.72 24.43
CA GLN A 133 -1.16 -17.65 24.16
C GLN A 133 -1.14 -18.71 25.26
N SER A 134 -1.44 -19.97 24.92
CA SER A 134 -1.33 -21.08 25.86
C SER A 134 0.12 -21.51 26.06
N ALA A 135 0.48 -21.95 27.26
CA ALA A 135 1.83 -22.38 27.63
C ALA A 135 2.16 -23.84 27.25
N GLY A 136 1.22 -24.61 26.68
CA GLY A 136 1.52 -25.97 26.22
C GLY A 136 0.36 -26.70 25.54
N THR A 137 0.70 -27.70 24.74
CA THR A 137 -0.20 -28.75 24.23
C THR A 137 -0.46 -29.74 25.35
N VAL A 138 -1.62 -29.63 26.00
CA VAL A 138 -2.09 -30.68 26.91
C VAL A 138 -2.82 -31.72 26.07
N SER A 139 -2.15 -32.84 25.83
CA SER A 139 -2.77 -34.04 25.27
C SER A 139 -3.72 -34.65 26.30
N GLY A 140 -4.97 -34.87 25.89
CA GLY A 140 -6.03 -35.39 26.74
C GLY A 140 -6.86 -34.29 27.39
N THR A 141 -7.71 -33.63 26.60
CA THR A 141 -8.70 -32.68 27.14
C THR A 141 -10.10 -33.29 27.15
N PRO A 142 -10.89 -33.05 28.22
CA PRO A 142 -12.30 -33.44 28.34
C PRO A 142 -13.15 -32.81 27.22
N ASP A 143 -14.39 -33.28 27.05
CA ASP A 143 -15.36 -32.85 26.01
C ASP A 143 -15.26 -31.36 25.65
N VAL A 144 -14.43 -31.08 24.63
CA VAL A 144 -14.07 -29.74 24.17
C VAL A 144 -15.32 -28.96 23.74
N GLY A 145 -16.27 -29.69 23.18
CA GLY A 145 -17.59 -29.19 22.82
C GLY A 145 -18.39 -28.70 24.00
N ALA A 146 -18.43 -29.45 25.10
CA ALA A 146 -19.14 -29.05 26.31
C ALA A 146 -18.51 -27.79 26.94
N ILE A 147 -17.18 -27.65 26.91
CA ILE A 147 -16.49 -26.44 27.37
C ILE A 147 -16.89 -25.24 26.50
N ALA A 148 -16.83 -25.40 25.19
CA ALA A 148 -17.18 -24.34 24.24
C ALA A 148 -18.68 -23.94 24.33
N ALA A 149 -19.58 -24.90 24.44
CA ALA A 149 -21.01 -24.68 24.61
C ALA A 149 -21.33 -23.95 25.92
N ARG A 150 -20.65 -24.31 27.02
CA ARG A 150 -20.78 -23.61 28.31
C ARG A 150 -20.32 -22.15 28.21
N PHE A 151 -19.21 -21.92 27.52
CA PHE A 151 -18.74 -20.56 27.27
C PHE A 151 -19.77 -19.74 26.48
N LEU A 152 -20.38 -20.30 25.43
CA LEU A 152 -21.46 -19.63 24.69
C LEU A 152 -22.64 -19.28 25.60
N LYS A 153 -23.10 -20.21 26.43
CA LYS A 153 -24.19 -19.96 27.40
C LYS A 153 -23.84 -18.81 28.35
N ASN A 154 -22.59 -18.73 28.83
CA ASN A 154 -22.14 -17.67 29.73
C ASN A 154 -22.12 -16.27 29.07
N ILE A 155 -21.93 -16.19 27.76
CA ILE A 155 -21.99 -14.92 27.01
C ILE A 155 -23.40 -14.65 26.43
N GLY A 156 -24.41 -15.41 26.87
CA GLY A 156 -25.81 -15.22 26.48
C GLY A 156 -26.19 -15.80 25.12
N VAL A 157 -25.36 -16.68 24.55
CA VAL A 157 -25.63 -17.36 23.27
C VAL A 157 -26.08 -18.79 23.55
N ASP A 158 -27.23 -19.19 23.01
CA ASP A 158 -27.77 -20.54 23.15
C ASP A 158 -27.15 -21.49 22.12
N PRO A 159 -26.21 -22.39 22.50
CA PRO A 159 -25.53 -23.28 21.57
C PRO A 159 -26.45 -24.34 20.98
N ASP A 160 -27.59 -24.63 21.61
CA ASP A 160 -28.53 -25.65 21.17
C ASP A 160 -29.32 -25.21 19.91
N ARG A 161 -29.26 -23.90 19.58
CA ARG A 161 -29.81 -23.31 18.34
C ARG A 161 -28.79 -23.22 17.20
N LEU A 162 -27.55 -23.62 17.45
CA LEU A 162 -26.43 -23.43 16.53
C LEU A 162 -25.97 -24.77 15.96
N GLU A 163 -25.48 -24.74 14.73
CA GLU A 163 -24.85 -25.88 14.10
C GLU A 163 -23.38 -25.97 14.52
N ARG A 164 -23.03 -27.02 15.26
CA ARG A 164 -21.68 -27.25 15.76
C ARG A 164 -20.83 -28.01 14.73
N VAL A 165 -19.62 -27.52 14.52
CA VAL A 165 -18.57 -28.14 13.70
C VAL A 165 -17.27 -28.14 14.50
N ASP A 166 -16.70 -29.33 14.70
CA ASP A 166 -15.44 -29.51 15.43
C ASP A 166 -14.28 -29.48 14.44
N LEU A 167 -13.31 -28.58 14.66
CA LEU A 167 -12.14 -28.44 13.80
C LEU A 167 -10.93 -29.21 14.34
N PRO A 168 -10.02 -29.70 13.47
CA PRO A 168 -8.88 -30.53 13.88
C PRO A 168 -7.86 -29.85 14.80
N ASP A 169 -7.87 -28.52 14.87
CA ASP A 169 -6.92 -27.70 15.65
C ASP A 169 -7.39 -27.42 17.09
N GLY A 170 -8.50 -28.03 17.52
CA GLY A 170 -9.12 -27.81 18.83
C GLY A 170 -10.07 -26.62 18.87
N THR A 171 -10.34 -25.99 17.72
CA THR A 171 -11.37 -24.95 17.58
C THR A 171 -12.75 -25.58 17.42
N ILE A 172 -13.74 -25.11 18.17
CA ILE A 172 -15.15 -25.48 17.98
C ILE A 172 -15.86 -24.31 17.32
N ARG A 173 -16.47 -24.56 16.16
CA ARG A 173 -17.22 -23.58 15.37
C ARG A 173 -18.71 -23.81 15.56
N PHE A 174 -19.45 -22.78 15.92
CA PHE A 174 -20.91 -22.78 15.98
C PHE A 174 -21.48 -21.80 14.98
N VAL A 175 -22.37 -22.26 14.10
CA VAL A 175 -22.98 -21.44 13.04
C VAL A 175 -24.42 -21.15 13.38
N ASP A 176 -24.82 -19.89 13.27
CA ASP A 176 -26.20 -19.46 13.45
C ASP A 176 -26.94 -19.52 12.09
N PRO A 177 -27.89 -20.46 11.91
CA PRO A 177 -28.62 -20.58 10.65
C PRO A 177 -29.62 -19.43 10.44
N ALA A 178 -30.04 -18.71 11.50
CA ALA A 178 -31.01 -17.62 11.43
C ALA A 178 -30.35 -16.26 11.10
N ALA A 179 -29.06 -16.09 11.43
CA ALA A 179 -28.31 -14.88 11.15
C ALA A 179 -27.54 -14.96 9.82
N ALA A 180 -28.11 -14.35 8.77
CA ALA A 180 -27.65 -14.44 7.39
C ALA A 180 -27.63 -13.09 6.66
N VAL A 181 -26.62 -12.92 5.80
CA VAL A 181 -26.54 -11.88 4.75
C VAL A 181 -26.09 -12.56 3.46
N GLY A 182 -27.00 -12.70 2.49
CA GLY A 182 -26.82 -13.64 1.38
C GLY A 182 -26.58 -15.07 1.87
N GLU A 183 -25.48 -15.67 1.44
CA GLU A 183 -24.99 -16.99 1.88
C GLU A 183 -24.00 -16.89 3.06
N ALA A 184 -23.56 -15.69 3.43
CA ALA A 184 -22.73 -15.54 4.62
C ALA A 184 -23.57 -15.82 5.88
N ARG A 185 -22.99 -16.55 6.83
CA ARG A 185 -23.63 -16.95 8.08
C ARG A 185 -22.82 -16.48 9.26
N LEU A 186 -23.50 -16.08 10.33
CA LEU A 186 -22.83 -15.71 11.56
C LEU A 186 -22.21 -16.96 12.21
N ALA A 187 -20.92 -16.88 12.54
CA ALA A 187 -20.20 -17.95 13.20
C ALA A 187 -19.56 -17.48 14.52
N TYR A 188 -19.43 -18.42 15.44
CA TYR A 188 -18.70 -18.30 16.69
C TYR A 188 -17.59 -19.34 16.70
N ARG A 189 -16.33 -18.91 16.76
CA ARG A 189 -15.16 -19.77 16.90
C ARG A 189 -14.65 -19.72 18.32
N ILE A 190 -14.67 -20.86 18.99
CA ILE A 190 -14.18 -21.01 20.36
C ILE A 190 -12.89 -21.82 20.30
N PHE A 191 -11.79 -21.24 20.77
CA PHE A 191 -10.50 -21.92 20.85
C PHE A 191 -10.39 -22.55 22.22
N VAL A 192 -10.16 -23.86 22.28
CA VAL A 192 -10.04 -24.59 23.54
C VAL A 192 -8.71 -25.34 23.56
N GLN A 193 -7.92 -25.13 24.61
CA GLN A 193 -6.66 -25.83 24.83
C GLN A 193 -6.49 -26.08 26.32
N GLY A 194 -5.99 -27.25 26.71
CA GLY A 194 -5.75 -27.55 28.13
C GLY A 194 -6.99 -27.60 29.02
N GLY A 195 -8.19 -27.70 28.44
CA GLY A 195 -9.46 -27.80 29.16
C GLY A 195 -10.08 -26.43 29.43
N GLU A 196 -9.48 -25.38 28.89
CA GLU A 196 -9.91 -24.00 29.06
C GLU A 196 -10.14 -23.33 27.70
N VAL A 197 -11.06 -22.38 27.68
CA VAL A 197 -11.24 -21.50 26.53
C VAL A 197 -10.06 -20.55 26.47
N THR A 198 -9.26 -20.68 25.43
CA THR A 198 -8.10 -19.82 25.15
C THR A 198 -8.41 -18.77 24.11
N GLY A 199 -9.62 -18.72 23.56
CA GLY A 199 -10.01 -17.64 22.68
C GLY A 199 -11.47 -17.70 22.22
N TYR A 200 -11.92 -16.57 21.72
CA TYR A 200 -13.26 -16.37 21.17
C TYR A 200 -13.18 -15.41 19.99
N ARG A 201 -13.76 -15.79 18.86
CA ARG A 201 -13.95 -14.93 17.70
C ARG A 201 -15.37 -15.09 17.18
N THR A 202 -15.94 -14.01 16.68
CA THR A 202 -17.25 -14.07 16.06
C THR A 202 -17.35 -13.09 14.90
N GLY A 203 -18.09 -13.49 13.87
CA GLY A 203 -18.20 -12.73 12.63
C GLY A 203 -18.95 -13.51 11.58
N PHE A 204 -19.33 -12.85 10.50
CA PHE A 204 -19.96 -13.51 9.37
C PHE A 204 -18.90 -14.20 8.53
N GLU A 205 -19.15 -15.46 8.19
CA GLU A 205 -18.30 -16.24 7.32
C GLU A 205 -19.01 -16.45 5.98
N PRO A 206 -18.38 -16.09 4.86
CA PRO A 206 -18.94 -16.33 3.53
C PRO A 206 -18.89 -17.83 3.19
N PRO A 207 -19.63 -18.28 2.16
CA PRO A 207 -19.60 -19.66 1.72
C PRO A 207 -18.19 -20.09 1.31
N GLU A 208 -17.86 -21.36 1.55
CA GLU A 208 -16.53 -21.93 1.26
C GLU A 208 -16.11 -21.74 -0.21
N SER A 209 -17.07 -21.76 -1.13
CA SER A 209 -16.84 -21.51 -2.56
C SER A 209 -16.24 -20.12 -2.84
N HIS A 210 -16.68 -19.10 -2.10
CA HIS A 210 -16.12 -17.74 -2.18
C HIS A 210 -14.72 -17.71 -1.58
N VAL A 211 -14.53 -18.27 -0.39
CA VAL A 211 -13.21 -18.35 0.28
C VAL A 211 -12.20 -19.03 -0.64
N ALA A 212 -12.55 -20.19 -1.21
CA ALA A 212 -11.68 -20.93 -2.13
C ALA A 212 -11.38 -20.14 -3.42
N TRP A 213 -12.36 -19.40 -3.95
CA TRP A 213 -12.14 -18.54 -5.12
C TRP A 213 -11.18 -17.39 -4.81
N GLN A 214 -11.38 -16.66 -3.72
CA GLN A 214 -10.54 -15.53 -3.35
C GLN A 214 -9.13 -15.98 -2.95
N THR A 215 -9.00 -17.09 -2.24
CA THR A 215 -7.70 -17.70 -1.91
C THR A 215 -6.93 -18.05 -3.18
N ARG A 216 -7.58 -18.59 -4.23
CA ARG A 216 -6.93 -18.80 -5.53
C ARG A 216 -6.44 -17.50 -6.14
N GLN A 217 -7.23 -16.42 -6.09
CA GLN A 217 -6.79 -15.09 -6.54
C GLN A 217 -5.55 -14.60 -5.79
N LYS A 218 -5.51 -14.76 -4.46
CA LYS A 218 -4.33 -14.41 -3.64
C LYS A 218 -3.10 -15.23 -4.00
N ILE A 219 -3.27 -16.53 -4.26
CA ILE A 219 -2.17 -17.40 -4.72
C ILE A 219 -1.65 -16.91 -6.08
N TYR A 220 -2.53 -16.57 -7.04
CA TYR A 220 -2.10 -15.98 -8.31
C TYR A 220 -1.31 -14.69 -8.10
N ALA A 221 -1.81 -13.77 -7.26
CA ALA A 221 -1.11 -12.53 -6.92
C ALA A 221 0.26 -12.80 -6.28
N ALA A 222 0.35 -13.76 -5.35
CA ALA A 222 1.60 -14.14 -4.69
C ALA A 222 2.62 -14.71 -5.68
N VAL A 223 2.20 -15.61 -6.60
CA VAL A 223 3.07 -16.15 -7.65
C VAL A 223 3.59 -15.03 -8.55
N VAL A 224 2.72 -14.14 -9.01
CA VAL A 224 3.13 -13.00 -9.84
C VAL A 224 4.06 -12.06 -9.05
N SER A 225 3.85 -11.89 -7.75
CA SER A 225 4.74 -11.09 -6.89
C SER A 225 6.14 -11.68 -6.76
N ILE A 226 6.24 -13.01 -6.66
CA ILE A 226 7.53 -13.71 -6.67
C ILE A 226 8.22 -13.52 -8.03
N LEU A 227 7.49 -13.68 -9.14
CA LEU A 227 8.03 -13.42 -10.48
C LEU A 227 8.49 -11.97 -10.63
N TYR A 228 7.74 -11.02 -10.10
CA TYR A 228 8.12 -9.60 -10.08
C TYR A 228 9.37 -9.35 -9.24
N LEU A 229 9.54 -10.02 -8.08
CA LEU A 229 10.76 -9.94 -7.29
C LEU A 229 11.99 -10.50 -8.04
N LEU A 230 11.84 -11.64 -8.71
CA LEU A 230 12.90 -12.23 -9.53
C LEU A 230 13.27 -11.31 -10.71
N LEU A 231 12.27 -10.72 -11.35
CA LEU A 231 12.47 -9.70 -12.38
C LEU A 231 13.22 -8.48 -11.82
N PHE A 232 12.85 -8.01 -10.63
CA PHE A 232 13.52 -6.89 -9.98
C PHE A 232 14.99 -7.20 -9.73
N VAL A 233 15.31 -8.39 -9.20
CA VAL A 233 16.69 -8.87 -9.06
C VAL A 233 17.41 -8.90 -10.42
N ALA A 234 16.78 -9.40 -11.47
CA ALA A 234 17.36 -9.41 -12.82
C ALA A 234 17.64 -7.99 -13.34
N VAL A 235 16.75 -7.03 -13.07
CA VAL A 235 16.95 -5.61 -13.40
C VAL A 235 18.13 -5.03 -12.64
N VAL A 236 18.27 -5.33 -11.34
CA VAL A 236 19.44 -4.91 -10.55
C VAL A 236 20.74 -5.44 -11.14
N ILE A 237 20.79 -6.73 -11.46
CA ILE A 237 21.96 -7.35 -12.09
C ILE A 237 22.27 -6.66 -13.43
N ALA A 238 21.26 -6.51 -14.31
CA ALA A 238 21.44 -5.89 -15.61
C ALA A 238 21.93 -4.44 -15.51
N ALA A 239 21.38 -3.66 -14.58
CA ALA A 239 21.79 -2.28 -14.34
C ALA A 239 23.27 -2.21 -13.91
N TRP A 240 23.68 -3.05 -12.96
CA TRP A 240 25.08 -3.10 -12.53
C TRP A 240 26.02 -3.62 -13.63
N SER A 241 25.61 -4.61 -14.42
CA SER A 241 26.38 -5.08 -15.57
C SER A 241 26.64 -3.94 -16.56
N VAL A 242 25.63 -3.14 -16.89
CA VAL A 242 25.78 -1.97 -17.78
C VAL A 242 26.67 -0.90 -17.15
N ALA A 243 26.46 -0.57 -15.88
CA ALA A 243 27.23 0.45 -15.18
C ALA A 243 28.72 0.10 -15.08
N LEU A 244 29.04 -1.17 -14.81
CA LEU A 244 30.42 -1.65 -14.65
C LEU A 244 31.11 -1.89 -16.00
N ALA A 245 30.41 -2.44 -16.99
CA ALA A 245 30.97 -2.69 -18.32
C ALA A 245 31.44 -1.40 -19.01
N ASP A 246 30.81 -0.26 -18.72
CA ASP A 246 31.22 1.04 -19.22
C ASP A 246 31.57 2.05 -18.12
N ARG A 247 32.18 1.56 -17.04
CA ARG A 247 32.52 2.36 -15.86
C ARG A 247 33.36 3.60 -16.14
N LYS A 248 34.16 3.59 -17.21
CA LYS A 248 35.01 4.74 -17.62
C LYS A 248 34.18 5.94 -18.11
N HIS A 249 33.00 5.67 -18.68
CA HIS A 249 32.09 6.71 -19.15
C HIS A 249 30.86 6.87 -18.25
N ALA A 250 30.54 5.87 -17.41
CA ALA A 250 29.46 5.97 -16.45
C ALA A 250 29.68 7.12 -15.47
N ARG A 251 28.61 7.88 -15.19
CA ARG A 251 28.64 8.94 -14.18
C ARG A 251 28.09 8.40 -12.88
N PHE A 252 28.96 7.96 -11.97
CA PHE A 252 28.54 7.45 -10.67
C PHE A 252 27.93 8.52 -9.75
N SER A 253 28.15 9.80 -10.05
CA SER A 253 27.39 10.87 -9.38
C SER A 253 25.93 10.97 -9.82
N SER A 254 25.53 10.29 -10.92
CA SER A 254 24.15 10.30 -11.41
C SER A 254 23.22 9.61 -10.43
N GLY A 255 22.25 10.37 -9.91
CA GLY A 255 21.20 9.83 -9.05
C GLY A 255 21.58 9.61 -7.59
N ALA A 256 22.83 9.88 -7.15
CA ALA A 256 23.25 9.67 -5.76
C ALA A 256 22.34 10.39 -4.73
N VAL A 257 21.94 11.64 -5.03
CA VAL A 257 21.00 12.40 -4.18
C VAL A 257 19.62 11.74 -4.12
N TRP A 258 19.12 11.23 -5.25
CA TRP A 258 17.81 10.57 -5.33
C TRP A 258 17.82 9.20 -4.64
N THR A 259 18.91 8.45 -4.78
CA THR A 259 19.13 7.20 -4.05
C THR A 259 19.20 7.45 -2.54
N LEU A 260 19.94 8.48 -2.09
CA LEU A 260 20.01 8.82 -0.67
C LEU A 260 18.64 9.23 -0.13
N LEU A 261 17.91 10.07 -0.87
CA LEU A 261 16.54 10.46 -0.51
C LEU A 261 15.63 9.22 -0.41
N PHE A 262 15.67 8.32 -1.40
CA PHE A 262 14.93 7.07 -1.35
C PHE A 262 15.31 6.22 -0.13
N ALA A 263 16.61 6.07 0.17
CA ALA A 263 17.06 5.27 1.31
C ALA A 263 16.53 5.83 2.65
N VAL A 264 16.59 7.15 2.84
CA VAL A 264 16.02 7.81 4.02
C VAL A 264 14.51 7.59 4.11
N LEU A 265 13.79 7.82 3.00
CA LEU A 265 12.35 7.62 2.96
C LEU A 265 11.98 6.16 3.23
N PHE A 266 12.70 5.20 2.65
CA PHE A 266 12.48 3.78 2.84
C PHE A 266 12.59 3.37 4.30
N ILE A 267 13.67 3.77 4.98
CA ILE A 267 13.87 3.45 6.42
C ILE A 267 12.77 4.06 7.28
N VAL A 268 12.42 5.33 7.01
CA VAL A 268 11.38 6.04 7.74
C VAL A 268 10.02 5.38 7.55
N LEU A 269 9.66 5.03 6.33
CA LEU A 269 8.35 4.48 5.97
C LEU A 269 8.21 3.00 6.36
N ASP A 270 9.28 2.20 6.25
CA ASP A 270 9.32 0.83 6.79
C ASP A 270 9.06 0.84 8.30
N ARG A 271 9.71 1.77 9.02
CA ARG A 271 9.45 1.96 10.44
C ARG A 271 8.00 2.40 10.69
N ASN A 272 7.49 3.31 9.88
CA ASN A 272 6.14 3.87 10.03
C ASN A 272 5.04 2.81 9.85
N GLY A 273 5.21 1.90 8.89
CA GLY A 273 4.24 0.86 8.54
C GLY A 273 4.34 -0.42 9.37
N ARG A 274 5.23 -0.50 10.37
CA ARG A 274 5.41 -1.73 11.18
C ARG A 274 4.13 -2.32 11.76
N PRO A 275 3.14 -1.55 12.23
CA PRO A 275 1.87 -2.12 12.70
C PRO A 275 1.20 -3.06 11.69
N ALA A 276 1.30 -2.80 10.39
CA ALA A 276 0.72 -3.68 9.36
C ALA A 276 1.23 -5.14 9.44
N SER A 277 2.45 -5.36 9.91
CA SER A 277 3.01 -6.71 10.09
C SER A 277 2.31 -7.54 11.17
N LEU A 278 1.59 -6.90 12.11
CA LEU A 278 0.76 -7.60 13.09
C LEU A 278 -0.57 -8.07 12.47
N ALA A 279 -1.15 -7.27 11.56
CA ALA A 279 -2.32 -7.67 10.78
C ALA A 279 -1.98 -8.83 9.83
N ALA A 280 -0.81 -8.78 9.18
CA ALA A 280 -0.34 -9.84 8.28
C ALA A 280 -0.11 -11.21 8.96
N ALA A 281 0.08 -11.23 10.29
CA ALA A 281 0.30 -12.48 11.03
C ALA A 281 -0.96 -13.34 11.21
N GLY A 282 -2.15 -12.83 10.85
CA GLY A 282 -3.42 -13.54 11.03
C GLY A 282 -3.69 -13.85 12.51
N GLU A 283 -4.29 -15.00 12.80
CA GLU A 283 -4.68 -15.34 14.18
C GLU A 283 -3.52 -15.89 15.02
N GLU A 284 -2.37 -16.24 14.42
CA GLU A 284 -1.23 -16.86 15.10
C GLU A 284 -0.32 -15.86 15.83
N PHE A 285 0.17 -16.28 17.00
CA PHE A 285 1.11 -15.47 17.79
C PHE A 285 2.48 -15.42 17.12
N ARG A 286 2.95 -14.21 16.81
CA ARG A 286 4.31 -14.01 16.29
C ARG A 286 5.34 -14.46 17.32
N THR A 287 6.28 -15.29 16.91
CA THR A 287 7.42 -15.70 17.74
C THR A 287 8.59 -14.73 17.57
N ALA A 288 9.55 -14.76 18.50
CA ALA A 288 10.80 -14.01 18.36
C ALA A 288 11.56 -14.38 17.06
N THR A 289 11.47 -15.63 16.61
CA THR A 289 12.04 -16.09 15.33
C THR A 289 11.34 -15.45 14.14
N ASN A 290 10.00 -15.34 14.16
CA ASN A 290 9.27 -14.63 13.11
C ASN A 290 9.68 -13.14 13.07
N ASP A 291 9.77 -12.49 14.23
CA ASP A 291 10.15 -11.08 14.34
C ASP A 291 11.58 -10.84 13.82
N ALA A 292 12.52 -11.71 14.19
CA ALA A 292 13.89 -11.66 13.70
C ALA A 292 13.97 -11.89 12.18
N PHE A 293 13.22 -12.85 11.65
CA PHE A 293 13.16 -13.11 10.22
C PHE A 293 12.63 -11.89 9.44
N ILE A 294 11.50 -11.33 9.87
CA ILE A 294 10.91 -10.12 9.27
C ILE A 294 11.93 -8.97 9.26
N PHE A 295 12.63 -8.75 10.38
CA PHE A 295 13.63 -7.70 10.50
C PHE A 295 14.83 -7.91 9.56
N VAL A 296 15.39 -9.12 9.51
CA VAL A 296 16.52 -9.46 8.63
C VAL A 296 16.11 -9.35 7.15
N SER A 297 14.93 -9.86 6.80
CA SER A 297 14.38 -9.75 5.44
C SER A 297 14.15 -8.29 5.03
N ALA A 298 13.65 -7.44 5.94
CA ALA A 298 13.47 -6.02 5.67
C ALA A 298 14.81 -5.31 5.39
N ILE A 299 15.85 -5.60 6.18
CA ILE A 299 17.21 -5.06 5.93
C ILE A 299 17.75 -5.54 4.59
N GLY A 300 17.66 -6.85 4.31
CA GLY A 300 18.13 -7.42 3.05
C GLY A 300 17.43 -6.78 1.84
N PHE A 301 16.10 -6.63 1.92
CA PHE A 301 15.32 -5.98 0.88
C PHE A 301 15.67 -4.49 0.74
N ALA A 302 15.91 -3.77 1.83
CA ALA A 302 16.34 -2.36 1.80
C ALA A 302 17.69 -2.21 1.08
N VAL A 303 18.68 -3.05 1.41
CA VAL A 303 20.02 -3.01 0.79
C VAL A 303 19.93 -3.27 -0.71
N VAL A 304 19.20 -4.32 -1.12
CA VAL A 304 19.01 -4.67 -2.54
C VAL A 304 18.27 -3.55 -3.27
N SER A 305 17.23 -2.97 -2.66
CA SER A 305 16.45 -1.88 -3.26
C SER A 305 17.28 -0.62 -3.46
N VAL A 306 18.05 -0.19 -2.46
CA VAL A 306 18.91 1.01 -2.54
C VAL A 306 20.04 0.80 -3.54
N ALA A 307 20.75 -0.32 -3.48
CA ALA A 307 21.83 -0.64 -4.41
C ALA A 307 21.32 -0.81 -5.84
N GLY A 308 20.16 -1.45 -6.00
CA GLY A 308 19.47 -1.63 -7.28
C GLY A 308 19.04 -0.31 -7.91
N LEU A 309 18.42 0.56 -7.11
CA LEU A 309 18.01 1.89 -7.55
C LEU A 309 19.21 2.72 -8.00
N TYR A 310 20.30 2.72 -7.23
CA TYR A 310 21.53 3.41 -7.62
C TYR A 310 22.10 2.89 -8.94
N GLY A 311 22.17 1.57 -9.10
CA GLY A 311 22.56 0.94 -10.37
C GLY A 311 21.69 1.39 -11.53
N CYS A 312 20.37 1.45 -11.34
CA CYS A 312 19.42 1.94 -12.36
C CYS A 312 19.67 3.40 -12.75
N PHE A 313 19.98 4.28 -11.80
CA PHE A 313 20.32 5.68 -12.10
C PHE A 313 21.60 5.80 -12.94
N VAL A 314 22.67 5.12 -12.53
CA VAL A 314 23.97 5.18 -13.22
C VAL A 314 23.86 4.57 -14.61
N ALA A 315 23.27 3.39 -14.73
CA ALA A 315 23.09 2.69 -15.99
C ALA A 315 22.10 3.40 -16.92
N GLY A 316 20.96 3.85 -16.39
CA GLY A 316 19.92 4.53 -17.16
C GLY A 316 20.39 5.86 -17.74
N GLU A 317 21.11 6.69 -16.97
CA GLU A 317 21.76 7.90 -17.51
C GLU A 317 22.73 7.57 -18.63
N ARG A 318 23.54 6.52 -18.42
CA ARG A 318 24.54 6.11 -19.41
C ARG A 318 23.91 5.66 -20.73
N LEU A 319 22.87 4.82 -20.66
CA LEU A 319 22.16 4.29 -21.83
C LEU A 319 21.43 5.41 -22.56
N CYS A 320 20.72 6.29 -21.85
CA CYS A 320 20.06 7.45 -22.46
C CYS A 320 21.07 8.31 -23.23
N ARG A 321 22.25 8.57 -22.65
CA ARG A 321 23.30 9.34 -23.33
C ARG A 321 23.87 8.63 -24.56
N ARG A 322 24.03 7.30 -24.54
CA ARG A 322 24.44 6.53 -25.75
C ARG A 322 23.41 6.66 -26.87
N LEU A 323 22.13 6.70 -26.52
CA LEU A 323 21.03 6.82 -27.47
C LEU A 323 20.78 8.27 -27.93
N GLY A 324 21.55 9.23 -27.41
CA GLY A 324 21.34 10.66 -27.67
C GLY A 324 20.06 11.21 -27.03
N TRP A 325 19.49 10.52 -26.04
CA TRP A 325 18.27 10.95 -25.36
C TRP A 325 18.63 11.87 -24.19
N ASN A 326 18.24 13.14 -24.30
CA ASN A 326 18.42 14.11 -23.24
C ASN A 326 17.21 14.07 -22.27
N VAL A 327 17.30 13.20 -21.26
CA VAL A 327 16.20 12.96 -20.30
C VAL A 327 16.39 13.64 -18.95
N TRP A 328 17.54 14.27 -18.73
CA TRP A 328 17.89 15.00 -17.50
C TRP A 328 17.91 16.51 -17.75
N PRO A 329 17.44 17.33 -16.79
CA PRO A 329 17.68 18.77 -16.85
C PRO A 329 19.18 19.05 -16.83
N GLN A 330 19.66 19.91 -17.73
CA GLN A 330 21.08 20.22 -17.80
C GLN A 330 21.44 21.19 -16.67
N THR A 331 22.02 20.67 -15.58
CA THR A 331 22.39 21.42 -14.37
C THR A 331 23.42 22.53 -14.59
N LYS A 332 24.03 22.60 -15.77
CA LYS A 332 24.96 23.68 -16.16
C LYS A 332 24.33 24.71 -17.10
N SER A 333 23.08 24.50 -17.52
CA SER A 333 22.40 25.40 -18.45
C SER A 333 21.88 26.64 -17.73
N GLU A 334 21.94 27.79 -18.40
CA GLU A 334 21.39 29.03 -17.86
C GLU A 334 19.86 28.99 -17.69
N ASP A 335 19.22 28.14 -18.47
CA ASP A 335 17.77 27.90 -18.47
C ASP A 335 17.31 26.91 -17.39
N PHE A 336 18.21 26.38 -16.53
CA PHE A 336 17.88 25.30 -15.59
C PHE A 336 16.62 25.56 -14.76
N GLY A 337 16.51 26.75 -14.13
CA GLY A 337 15.33 27.09 -13.33
C GLY A 337 14.02 27.09 -14.14
N ARG A 338 14.07 27.58 -15.39
CA ARG A 338 12.89 27.57 -16.29
C ARG A 338 12.56 26.15 -16.78
N GLN A 339 13.56 25.28 -16.95
CA GLN A 339 13.34 23.86 -17.22
C GLN A 339 12.63 23.18 -16.04
N ILE A 340 13.10 23.39 -14.80
CA ILE A 340 12.47 22.81 -13.61
C ILE A 340 11.00 23.23 -13.49
N VAL A 341 10.69 24.52 -13.64
CA VAL A 341 9.30 25.02 -13.63
C VAL A 341 8.45 24.40 -14.74
N ARG A 342 9.03 24.18 -15.93
CA ARG A 342 8.34 23.52 -17.04
C ARG A 342 8.03 22.05 -16.72
N HIS A 343 9.00 21.31 -16.18
CA HIS A 343 8.80 19.93 -15.74
C HIS A 343 7.74 19.83 -14.64
N LEU A 344 7.72 20.78 -13.71
CA LEU A 344 6.72 20.86 -12.64
C LEU A 344 5.31 21.08 -13.21
N LYS A 345 5.13 22.07 -14.09
CA LYS A 345 3.83 22.36 -14.73
C LYS A 345 3.33 21.19 -15.56
N ASP A 346 4.21 20.58 -16.34
CA ASP A 346 3.92 19.39 -17.12
C ASP A 346 3.57 18.21 -16.18
N GLY A 347 4.25 18.10 -15.03
CA GLY A 347 4.01 17.10 -14.00
C GLY A 347 2.62 17.19 -13.36
N TYR A 348 2.21 18.37 -12.89
CA TYR A 348 0.85 18.59 -12.37
C TYR A 348 -0.22 18.31 -13.43
N SER A 349 0.01 18.77 -14.66
CA SER A 349 -0.93 18.54 -15.76
C SER A 349 -1.07 17.05 -16.06
N LEU A 350 0.04 16.30 -16.06
CA LEU A 350 0.02 14.86 -16.29
C LEU A 350 -0.61 14.09 -15.11
N ALA A 351 -0.37 14.51 -13.87
CA ALA A 351 -0.97 13.89 -12.69
C ALA A 351 -2.51 14.01 -12.73
N LEU A 352 -3.04 15.19 -13.06
CA LEU A 352 -4.48 15.40 -13.24
C LEU A 352 -5.06 14.54 -14.37
N PHE A 353 -4.31 14.41 -15.48
CA PHE A 353 -4.69 13.47 -16.54
C PHE A 353 -4.73 12.03 -16.04
N MET A 354 -3.72 11.59 -15.30
CA MET A 354 -3.64 10.24 -14.75
C MET A 354 -4.75 9.93 -13.74
N LEU A 355 -5.13 10.89 -12.89
CA LEU A 355 -6.26 10.72 -11.95
C LEU A 355 -7.56 10.42 -12.71
N GLY A 356 -7.89 11.22 -13.73
CA GLY A 356 -9.07 10.98 -14.56
C GLY A 356 -9.00 9.67 -15.34
N LEU A 357 -7.83 9.35 -15.89
CA LEU A 357 -7.62 8.10 -16.62
C LEU A 357 -7.79 6.88 -15.70
N GLN A 358 -7.20 6.90 -14.50
CA GLN A 358 -7.35 5.81 -13.54
C GLN A 358 -8.82 5.65 -13.12
N ALA A 359 -9.49 6.75 -12.79
CA ALA A 359 -10.91 6.73 -12.45
C ALA A 359 -11.76 6.06 -13.54
N LEU A 360 -11.54 6.44 -14.80
CA LEU A 360 -12.22 5.84 -15.94
C LEU A 360 -11.90 4.35 -16.09
N LEU A 361 -10.64 3.95 -15.99
CA LEU A 361 -10.25 2.54 -16.13
C LEU A 361 -10.84 1.68 -15.00
N LEU A 362 -10.84 2.16 -13.76
CA LEU A 362 -11.49 1.47 -12.64
C LEU A 362 -13.00 1.37 -12.84
N TRP A 363 -13.66 2.44 -13.31
CA TRP A 363 -15.09 2.39 -13.61
C TRP A 363 -15.40 1.35 -14.70
N ILE A 364 -14.56 1.25 -15.74
CA ILE A 364 -14.66 0.19 -16.74
C ILE A 364 -14.46 -1.19 -16.09
N ALA A 365 -13.47 -1.35 -15.21
CA ALA A 365 -13.21 -2.59 -14.50
C ALA A 365 -14.44 -3.06 -13.70
N TRP A 366 -15.04 -2.16 -12.91
CA TRP A 366 -16.23 -2.46 -12.11
C TRP A 366 -17.44 -2.81 -12.98
N THR A 367 -17.75 -1.97 -13.98
CA THR A 367 -18.99 -2.09 -14.76
C THR A 367 -18.94 -3.15 -15.86
N ARG A 368 -17.76 -3.45 -16.42
CA ARG A 368 -17.61 -4.39 -17.55
C ARG A 368 -16.97 -5.71 -17.17
N PHE A 369 -16.11 -5.73 -16.15
CA PHE A 369 -15.38 -6.92 -15.73
C PHE A 369 -15.81 -7.45 -14.36
N GLY A 370 -16.81 -6.82 -13.73
CA GLY A 370 -17.29 -7.18 -12.40
C GLY A 370 -16.19 -7.06 -11.35
N ALA A 371 -15.30 -6.08 -11.52
CA ALA A 371 -14.24 -5.85 -10.56
C ALA A 371 -14.79 -5.29 -9.25
N TRP A 372 -14.14 -5.62 -8.16
CA TRP A 372 -14.44 -5.12 -6.82
C TRP A 372 -13.14 -5.07 -6.01
N GLY A 373 -13.14 -4.33 -4.91
CA GLY A 373 -11.96 -4.19 -4.05
C GLY A 373 -12.35 -4.15 -2.58
N ILE A 374 -11.37 -4.33 -1.72
CA ILE A 374 -11.52 -4.25 -0.26
C ILE A 374 -10.42 -3.37 0.34
N ASN A 375 -10.60 -2.96 1.59
CA ASN A 375 -9.55 -2.25 2.31
C ASN A 375 -8.39 -3.19 2.65
N ASP A 376 -7.19 -2.81 2.24
CA ASP A 376 -5.93 -3.52 2.50
C ASP A 376 -5.31 -3.05 3.81
N PRO A 377 -5.21 -3.90 4.84
CA PRO A 377 -4.49 -3.55 6.06
C PRO A 377 -3.03 -3.14 5.82
N ASN A 378 -2.36 -3.66 4.78
CA ASN A 378 -0.95 -3.34 4.54
C ASN A 378 -0.71 -1.90 4.05
N THR A 379 -1.72 -1.29 3.43
CA THR A 379 -1.66 0.09 2.93
C THR A 379 -2.65 1.02 3.66
N SER A 380 -3.23 0.53 4.76
CA SER A 380 -4.10 1.32 5.63
C SER A 380 -3.34 2.41 6.36
N ILE A 381 -3.92 3.62 6.36
CA ILE A 381 -3.37 4.73 7.14
C ILE A 381 -3.50 4.50 8.65
N LEU A 382 -4.45 3.66 9.08
CA LEU A 382 -4.61 3.27 10.49
C LEU A 382 -3.47 2.36 10.98
N ASN A 383 -2.70 1.78 10.06
CA ASN A 383 -1.52 0.98 10.33
C ASN A 383 -0.20 1.75 10.28
N GLN A 384 -0.27 3.08 10.31
CA GLN A 384 0.88 3.96 10.37
C GLN A 384 1.11 4.42 11.81
N ILE A 385 2.35 4.38 12.28
CA ILE A 385 2.73 4.93 13.61
C ILE A 385 2.47 6.45 13.62
N TRP A 386 2.88 7.12 12.55
CA TRP A 386 2.67 8.53 12.25
C TRP A 386 1.91 8.65 10.93
N PRO A 387 0.56 8.68 10.96
CA PRO A 387 -0.30 8.82 9.77
C PRO A 387 0.11 9.97 8.84
N GLU A 388 0.58 11.07 9.41
CA GLU A 388 1.01 12.27 8.70
C GLU A 388 2.22 12.03 7.80
N TRP A 389 3.04 11.02 8.09
CA TRP A 389 4.22 10.71 7.28
C TRP A 389 3.90 9.80 6.11
N PHE A 390 2.72 9.17 6.10
CA PHE A 390 2.33 8.21 5.09
C PHE A 390 2.34 8.76 3.65
N PRO A 391 1.94 10.03 3.38
CA PRO A 391 2.05 10.61 2.03
C PRO A 391 3.47 10.61 1.45
N LEU A 392 4.53 10.55 2.26
CA LEU A 392 5.91 10.44 1.76
C LEU A 392 6.15 9.17 0.91
N THR A 393 5.32 8.14 1.07
CA THR A 393 5.31 6.95 0.21
C THR A 393 5.16 7.32 -1.26
N GLY A 394 4.42 8.39 -1.58
CA GLY A 394 4.26 8.86 -2.95
C GLY A 394 5.58 9.29 -3.59
N TRP A 395 6.47 9.95 -2.83
CA TRP A 395 7.82 10.28 -3.28
C TRP A 395 8.70 9.05 -3.40
N MET A 396 8.68 8.19 -2.38
CA MET A 396 9.49 6.97 -2.37
C MET A 396 9.19 6.09 -3.58
N ALA A 397 7.92 5.81 -3.84
CA ALA A 397 7.46 5.02 -4.97
C ALA A 397 7.82 5.66 -6.31
N ALA A 398 7.53 6.96 -6.50
CA ALA A 398 7.83 7.66 -7.74
C ALA A 398 9.33 7.68 -8.07
N ILE A 399 10.20 7.90 -7.07
CA ILE A 399 11.66 7.89 -7.27
C ILE A 399 12.12 6.50 -7.73
N GLN A 400 11.67 5.45 -7.04
CA GLN A 400 12.08 4.08 -7.34
C GLN A 400 11.56 3.64 -8.72
N GLU A 401 10.26 3.78 -8.95
CA GLU A 401 9.60 3.21 -10.12
C GLU A 401 9.96 3.97 -11.40
N GLU A 402 10.07 5.30 -11.37
CA GLU A 402 10.49 6.05 -12.55
C GLU A 402 11.96 5.83 -12.88
N ALA A 403 12.82 5.56 -11.90
CA ALA A 403 14.20 5.19 -12.16
C ALA A 403 14.32 3.78 -12.77
N VAL A 404 13.60 2.81 -12.20
CA VAL A 404 13.64 1.41 -12.63
C VAL A 404 13.00 1.22 -13.99
N PHE A 405 11.74 1.65 -14.17
CA PHE A 405 10.97 1.32 -15.36
C PHE A 405 11.21 2.30 -16.51
N ARG A 406 11.40 3.60 -16.23
CA ARG A 406 11.51 4.62 -17.29
C ARG A 406 12.96 4.93 -17.60
N LEU A 407 13.72 5.38 -16.60
CA LEU A 407 15.10 5.81 -16.80
C LEU A 407 16.03 4.67 -17.22
N PHE A 408 15.94 3.50 -16.58
CA PHE A 408 16.72 2.32 -16.94
C PHE A 408 15.97 1.38 -17.87
N GLY A 409 14.75 0.99 -17.51
CA GLY A 409 13.97 -0.03 -18.21
C GLY A 409 13.73 0.30 -19.69
N ILE A 410 13.21 1.49 -20.01
CA ILE A 410 12.89 1.84 -21.41
C ILE A 410 14.12 1.78 -22.31
N PRO A 411 15.25 2.45 -21.99
CA PRO A 411 16.42 2.37 -22.86
C PRO A 411 17.02 0.95 -22.90
N ALA A 412 17.01 0.19 -21.80
CA ALA A 412 17.48 -1.20 -21.78
C ALA A 412 16.63 -2.10 -22.71
N CYS A 413 15.30 -2.04 -22.60
CA CYS A 413 14.39 -2.75 -23.50
C CYS A 413 14.53 -2.26 -24.94
N PHE A 414 14.78 -0.97 -25.18
CA PHE A 414 15.03 -0.44 -26.53
C PHE A 414 16.29 -1.05 -27.17
N TYR A 415 17.34 -1.35 -26.41
CA TYR A 415 18.53 -2.03 -26.93
C TYR A 415 18.23 -3.44 -27.46
N VAL A 416 17.22 -4.12 -26.91
CA VAL A 416 16.80 -5.44 -27.35
C VAL A 416 15.76 -5.33 -28.47
N LEU A 417 14.69 -4.59 -28.23
CA LEU A 417 13.51 -4.54 -29.09
C LEU A 417 13.66 -3.59 -30.29
N ARG A 418 14.60 -2.63 -30.22
CA ARG A 418 14.85 -1.59 -31.24
C ARG A 418 13.64 -0.74 -31.63
N ASN A 419 12.57 -0.79 -30.84
CA ASN A 419 11.34 -0.05 -31.04
C ASN A 419 10.93 0.66 -29.74
N ARG A 420 10.75 1.98 -29.80
CA ARG A 420 10.41 2.81 -28.63
C ARG A 420 9.06 2.45 -28.02
N LEU A 421 8.05 2.18 -28.84
CA LEU A 421 6.72 1.82 -28.37
C LEU A 421 6.72 0.44 -27.73
N ALA A 422 7.42 -0.52 -28.32
CA ALA A 422 7.57 -1.86 -27.76
C ALA A 422 8.32 -1.81 -26.40
N ALA A 423 9.36 -0.99 -26.28
CA ALA A 423 10.08 -0.79 -25.02
C ALA A 423 9.21 -0.15 -23.93
N VAL A 424 8.40 0.85 -24.29
CA VAL A 424 7.42 1.47 -23.38
C VAL A 424 6.37 0.44 -22.94
N LEU A 425 5.80 -0.32 -23.88
CA LEU A 425 4.79 -1.33 -23.56
C LEU A 425 5.36 -2.44 -22.65
N ALA A 426 6.54 -2.96 -22.97
CA ALA A 426 7.20 -3.99 -22.18
C ALA A 426 7.44 -3.53 -20.74
N THR A 427 8.04 -2.35 -20.55
CA THR A 427 8.33 -1.81 -19.21
C THR A 427 7.05 -1.47 -18.43
N SER A 428 6.00 -1.03 -19.12
CA SER A 428 4.70 -0.74 -18.49
C SER A 428 3.99 -2.01 -18.03
N LEU A 429 4.06 -3.07 -18.84
CA LEU A 429 3.53 -4.38 -18.45
C LEU A 429 4.29 -4.93 -17.24
N LEU A 430 5.62 -4.90 -17.26
CA LEU A 430 6.46 -5.35 -16.15
C LEU A 430 6.18 -4.58 -14.85
N TRP A 431 5.96 -3.27 -14.95
CA TRP A 431 5.56 -2.42 -13.83
C TRP A 431 4.20 -2.83 -13.24
N SER A 432 3.22 -3.14 -14.11
CA SER A 432 1.89 -3.56 -13.66
C SER A 432 1.88 -4.87 -12.85
N LEU A 433 2.85 -5.77 -13.09
CA LEU A 433 2.97 -7.01 -12.33
C LEU A 433 3.25 -6.78 -10.84
N GLY A 434 3.89 -5.66 -10.48
CA GLY A 434 4.11 -5.25 -9.10
C GLY A 434 2.85 -4.76 -8.36
N HIS A 435 1.71 -4.62 -9.07
CA HIS A 435 0.48 -4.02 -8.55
C HIS A 435 -0.66 -5.03 -8.37
N VAL A 436 -0.38 -6.32 -8.52
CA VAL A 436 -1.37 -7.40 -8.40
C VAL A 436 -1.71 -7.77 -6.95
N THR A 437 -0.92 -7.26 -5.99
CA THR A 437 -1.10 -7.50 -4.55
C THR A 437 -2.15 -6.59 -3.93
N TYR A 438 -2.46 -5.45 -4.56
CA TYR A 438 -3.59 -4.63 -4.16
C TYR A 438 -4.87 -5.48 -4.27
N PRO A 439 -5.72 -5.52 -3.23
CA PRO A 439 -6.84 -6.46 -3.16
C PRO A 439 -8.03 -5.96 -4.00
N VAL A 440 -7.80 -5.85 -5.30
CA VAL A 440 -8.78 -5.60 -6.35
C VAL A 440 -8.90 -6.88 -7.16
N TYR A 441 -10.11 -7.40 -7.25
CA TYR A 441 -10.41 -8.69 -7.84
C TYR A 441 -11.37 -8.55 -9.03
N PRO A 442 -11.26 -9.40 -10.05
CA PRO A 442 -10.19 -10.39 -10.25
C PRO A 442 -8.83 -9.73 -10.49
N VAL A 443 -7.75 -10.40 -10.06
CA VAL A 443 -6.40 -9.82 -9.97
C VAL A 443 -5.87 -9.31 -11.32
N TYR A 444 -6.27 -9.93 -12.42
CA TYR A 444 -5.83 -9.53 -13.76
C TYR A 444 -6.28 -8.12 -14.16
N THR A 445 -7.28 -7.55 -13.50
CA THR A 445 -7.79 -6.21 -13.84
C THR A 445 -6.75 -5.13 -13.62
N ARG A 446 -5.95 -5.26 -12.55
CA ARG A 446 -4.83 -4.38 -12.23
C ARG A 446 -3.74 -4.39 -13.30
N ILE A 447 -3.52 -5.52 -13.96
CA ILE A 447 -2.45 -5.67 -14.97
C ILE A 447 -2.70 -4.72 -16.15
N TRP A 448 -3.90 -4.75 -16.75
CA TRP A 448 -4.17 -3.89 -17.90
C TRP A 448 -4.38 -2.42 -17.51
N GLU A 449 -4.99 -2.15 -16.36
CA GLU A 449 -5.20 -0.79 -15.84
C GLU A 449 -3.86 -0.08 -15.62
N VAL A 450 -2.96 -0.70 -14.85
CA VAL A 450 -1.67 -0.11 -14.51
C VAL A 450 -0.73 -0.10 -15.73
N THR A 451 -0.85 -1.07 -16.64
CA THR A 451 -0.13 -1.02 -17.93
C THR A 451 -0.51 0.23 -18.72
N ALA A 452 -1.79 0.61 -18.78
CA ALA A 452 -2.23 1.81 -19.51
C ALA A 452 -1.63 3.09 -18.91
N LEU A 453 -1.66 3.24 -17.57
CA LEU A 453 -0.99 4.33 -16.87
C LEU A 453 0.51 4.34 -17.17
N GLY A 454 1.12 3.15 -17.19
CA GLY A 454 2.54 3.01 -17.41
C GLY A 454 2.97 3.43 -18.81
N VAL A 455 2.15 3.13 -19.82
CA VAL A 455 2.36 3.52 -21.21
C VAL A 455 2.31 5.04 -21.33
N VAL A 456 1.34 5.70 -20.68
CA VAL A 456 1.24 7.16 -20.63
C VAL A 456 2.52 7.78 -20.06
N LEU A 457 2.98 7.30 -18.90
CA LEU A 457 4.23 7.75 -18.30
C LEU A 457 5.42 7.51 -19.23
N GLY A 458 5.56 6.33 -19.83
CA GLY A 458 6.67 6.00 -20.74
C GLY A 458 6.69 6.87 -22.00
N LEU A 459 5.53 7.17 -22.59
CA LEU A 459 5.41 8.06 -23.74
C LEU A 459 5.75 9.52 -23.38
N VAL A 460 5.40 9.98 -22.19
CA VAL A 460 5.75 11.33 -21.72
C VAL A 460 7.23 11.40 -21.35
N PHE A 461 7.80 10.38 -20.72
CA PHE A 461 9.23 10.27 -20.42
C PHE A 461 10.07 10.51 -21.68
N LEU A 462 9.74 9.83 -22.79
CA LEU A 462 10.46 9.98 -24.07
C LEU A 462 10.33 11.38 -24.70
N ARG A 463 9.31 12.17 -24.32
CA ARG A 463 9.02 13.50 -24.90
C ARG A 463 9.41 14.67 -24.01
N ARG A 464 9.28 14.53 -22.69
CA ARG A 464 9.38 15.59 -21.68
C ARG A 464 10.46 15.30 -20.63
N GLY A 465 11.08 14.12 -20.65
CA GLY A 465 12.18 13.76 -19.76
C GLY A 465 11.71 13.18 -18.42
N TRP A 466 12.70 12.74 -17.63
CA TRP A 466 12.49 11.98 -16.40
C TRP A 466 11.84 12.81 -15.29
N LEU A 467 12.23 14.08 -15.13
CA LEU A 467 11.71 14.90 -14.04
C LEU A 467 10.20 15.19 -14.16
N THR A 468 9.68 15.30 -15.38
CA THR A 468 8.23 15.45 -15.61
C THR A 468 7.45 14.25 -15.12
N VAL A 469 7.90 13.03 -15.45
CA VAL A 469 7.19 11.80 -15.05
C VAL A 469 7.37 11.51 -13.56
N LEU A 470 8.53 11.85 -12.99
CA LEU A 470 8.75 11.80 -11.54
C LEU A 470 7.74 12.69 -10.80
N PHE A 471 7.63 13.96 -11.19
CA PHE A 471 6.68 14.87 -10.55
C PHE A 471 5.25 14.40 -10.74
N ALA A 472 4.86 14.00 -11.96
CA ALA A 472 3.51 13.52 -12.22
C ALA A 472 3.12 12.33 -11.33
N HIS A 473 4.01 11.34 -11.26
CA HIS A 473 3.79 10.14 -10.45
C HIS A 473 3.75 10.48 -8.95
N ALA A 474 4.71 11.28 -8.46
CA ALA A 474 4.70 11.72 -7.07
C ALA A 474 3.42 12.48 -6.72
N ILE A 475 3.00 13.45 -7.54
CA ILE A 475 1.77 14.24 -7.33
C ILE A 475 0.54 13.33 -7.29
N PHE A 476 0.42 12.41 -8.24
CA PHE A 476 -0.68 11.46 -8.29
C PHE A 476 -0.80 10.64 -6.99
N ASN A 477 0.32 10.07 -6.51
CA ASN A 477 0.33 9.33 -5.25
C ASN A 477 0.07 10.24 -4.04
N LEU A 478 0.66 11.43 -4.01
CA LEU A 478 0.49 12.40 -2.92
C LEU A 478 -0.98 12.81 -2.79
N VAL A 479 -1.68 13.05 -3.90
CA VAL A 479 -3.13 13.35 -3.87
C VAL A 479 -3.90 12.19 -3.27
N MET A 480 -3.69 10.97 -3.77
CA MET A 480 -4.44 9.80 -3.31
C MET A 480 -4.24 9.50 -1.83
N ILE A 481 -2.99 9.49 -1.36
CA ILE A 481 -2.67 9.17 0.04
C ILE A 481 -3.08 10.32 0.97
N SER A 482 -2.99 11.58 0.51
CA SER A 482 -3.43 12.73 1.31
C SER A 482 -4.95 12.76 1.50
N LEU A 483 -5.74 12.24 0.55
CA LEU A 483 -7.18 12.06 0.74
C LEU A 483 -7.47 11.06 1.87
N MET A 484 -6.72 9.95 1.97
CA MET A 484 -6.83 9.01 3.08
C MET A 484 -6.46 9.65 4.43
N LEU A 485 -5.47 10.54 4.44
CA LEU A 485 -5.10 11.31 5.64
C LEU A 485 -6.23 12.23 6.10
N MET A 486 -6.90 12.91 5.18
CA MET A 486 -8.03 13.77 5.52
C MET A 486 -9.24 12.97 6.01
N ALA A 487 -9.43 11.73 5.54
CA ALA A 487 -10.50 10.86 6.04
C ALA A 487 -10.34 10.53 7.53
N VAL A 488 -9.11 10.26 7.99
CA VAL A 488 -8.84 9.95 9.40
C VAL A 488 -8.63 11.21 10.25
N LYS A 489 -8.06 12.28 9.68
CA LYS A 489 -7.86 13.56 10.36
C LYS A 489 -8.81 14.62 9.83
N GLN A 490 -10.06 14.55 10.28
CA GLN A 490 -11.14 15.48 9.93
C GLN A 490 -11.02 16.84 10.66
N ASN A 491 -9.83 17.44 10.67
CA ASN A 491 -9.58 18.75 11.27
C ASN A 491 -8.72 19.63 10.35
N ALA A 492 -8.65 20.92 10.66
CA ALA A 492 -7.91 21.90 9.85
C ALA A 492 -6.41 21.54 9.70
N ALA A 493 -5.81 20.92 10.72
CA ALA A 493 -4.42 20.48 10.66
C ALA A 493 -4.23 19.32 9.66
N GLY A 494 -5.13 18.34 9.62
CA GLY A 494 -5.11 17.25 8.65
C GLY A 494 -5.18 17.76 7.21
N VAL A 495 -6.11 18.69 6.94
CA VAL A 495 -6.25 19.35 5.62
C VAL A 495 -4.98 20.15 5.26
N ALA A 496 -4.43 20.92 6.20
CA ALA A 496 -3.22 21.70 5.95
C ALA A 496 -2.01 20.81 5.60
N ILE A 497 -1.84 19.70 6.31
CA ILE A 497 -0.76 18.72 6.05
C ILE A 497 -0.95 18.07 4.68
N ALA A 498 -2.17 17.64 4.34
CA ALA A 498 -2.51 17.08 3.04
C ALA A 498 -2.17 18.03 1.89
N LEU A 499 -2.59 19.30 2.00
CA LEU A 499 -2.28 20.33 0.99
C LEU A 499 -0.77 20.61 0.90
N ALA A 500 -0.05 20.62 2.02
CA ALA A 500 1.40 20.78 2.03
C ALA A 500 2.10 19.65 1.26
N TYR A 501 1.63 18.40 1.40
CA TYR A 501 2.16 17.26 0.65
C TYR A 501 1.90 17.39 -0.84
N VAL A 502 0.67 17.73 -1.25
CA VAL A 502 0.32 17.95 -2.67
C VAL A 502 1.14 19.12 -3.28
N ALA A 503 1.50 20.13 -2.47
CA ALA A 503 2.35 21.25 -2.88
C ALA A 503 3.87 20.95 -2.80
N SER A 504 4.29 19.86 -2.14
CA SER A 504 5.72 19.54 -1.93
C SER A 504 6.57 19.43 -3.21
N PRO A 505 6.05 18.98 -4.38
CA PRO A 505 6.79 19.03 -5.64
C PRO A 505 7.18 20.44 -6.05
N ALA A 506 6.33 21.43 -5.78
CA ALA A 506 6.67 22.84 -6.04
C ALA A 506 7.77 23.32 -5.08
N ALA A 507 7.73 22.93 -3.81
CA ALA A 507 8.79 23.24 -2.86
C ALA A 507 10.14 22.63 -3.29
N ILE A 508 10.15 21.37 -3.73
CA ILE A 508 11.36 20.70 -4.23
C ILE A 508 11.88 21.39 -5.49
N ALA A 509 11.00 21.76 -6.43
CA ALA A 509 11.38 22.53 -7.62
C ALA A 509 12.05 23.89 -7.27
N LEU A 510 11.54 24.58 -6.24
CA LEU A 510 12.13 25.81 -5.72
C LEU A 510 13.50 25.57 -5.10
N VAL A 511 13.64 24.53 -4.26
CA VAL A 511 14.92 24.14 -3.66
C VAL A 511 15.96 23.82 -4.73
N MET A 512 15.59 23.03 -5.75
CA MET A 512 16.48 22.72 -6.88
C MET A 512 16.94 23.99 -7.60
N THR A 513 16.03 24.94 -7.83
CA THR A 513 16.34 26.20 -8.50
C THR A 513 17.24 27.11 -7.65
N ALA A 514 16.96 27.21 -6.35
CA ALA A 514 17.75 28.00 -5.41
C ALA A 514 19.16 27.43 -5.23
N TRP A 515 19.27 26.12 -5.03
CA TRP A 515 20.55 25.39 -4.92
C TRP A 515 21.44 25.63 -6.15
N HIS A 516 20.87 25.53 -7.35
CA HIS A 516 21.59 25.82 -8.59
C HIS A 516 22.12 27.26 -8.66
N ARG A 517 21.31 28.26 -8.25
CA ARG A 517 21.75 29.67 -8.22
C ARG A 517 22.90 29.88 -7.23
N LEU A 518 22.87 29.22 -6.07
CA LEU A 518 23.94 29.31 -5.07
C LEU A 518 25.25 28.71 -5.57
N LEU A 519 25.19 27.56 -6.26
CA LEU A 519 26.38 26.95 -6.86
C LEU A 519 27.01 27.81 -7.96
N ARG A 520 26.21 28.48 -8.81
CA ARG A 520 26.75 29.43 -9.81
C ARG A 520 27.45 30.62 -9.15
N LYS A 521 26.87 31.21 -8.09
CA LYS A 521 27.50 32.34 -7.38
C LYS A 521 28.89 32.01 -6.80
N ARG A 522 29.15 30.74 -6.50
CA ARG A 522 30.44 30.27 -5.96
C ARG A 522 31.50 29.97 -7.04
N THR A 523 31.15 30.00 -8.33
CA THR A 523 32.09 29.75 -9.42
C THR A 523 32.47 31.11 -10.03
N PRO A 524 33.70 31.63 -9.83
CA PRO A 524 34.13 32.88 -10.42
C PRO A 524 34.01 32.80 -11.95
N ALA A 525 33.56 33.89 -12.58
CA ALA A 525 33.70 34.03 -14.03
C ALA A 525 35.19 33.91 -14.37
N ALA A 526 35.54 33.08 -15.35
CA ALA A 526 36.92 33.00 -15.84
C ALA A 526 37.37 34.42 -16.25
N PRO A 527 38.61 34.83 -15.94
CA PRO A 527 39.14 36.11 -16.40
C PRO A 527 39.00 36.17 -17.92
N ALA A 528 38.54 37.32 -18.44
CA ALA A 528 38.54 37.56 -19.87
C ALA A 528 39.96 37.29 -20.42
N PRO A 529 40.09 36.61 -21.58
CA PRO A 529 41.40 36.44 -22.18
C PRO A 529 42.05 37.81 -22.34
N ALA A 530 43.30 37.92 -21.87
CA ALA A 530 44.08 39.13 -22.04
C ALA A 530 44.09 39.47 -23.54
N ALA A 531 43.75 40.71 -23.86
CA ALA A 531 43.94 41.21 -25.21
C ALA A 531 45.46 41.21 -25.46
N ASP A 532 45.93 40.28 -26.29
CA ASP A 532 47.28 40.30 -26.80
C ASP A 532 47.44 41.62 -27.60
N GLY A 533 48.35 42.47 -27.12
CA GLY A 533 48.73 43.74 -27.73
C GLY A 533 49.82 43.59 -28.78
#